data_AF-A0A7Y9HU13-F1
#
_entry.id   AF-A0A7Y9HU13-F1
#
_cell.length_a   1.000
_cell.length_b   1.000
_cell.length_c   1.000
_cell.angle_alpha   90.00
_cell.angle_beta   90.00
_cell.angle_gamma   90.00
#
_symmetry.space_group_name_H-M   'P 1'
#
loop_
_entity.id
_entity.type
_entity.pdbx_description
1 polymer ?
#
loop_
_entity_poly.entity_id
_entity_poly.type
_entity_poly.pdbx_seq_one_letter_code
_entity_poly.pdbx_strand_id
1 'polypeptide(L)'
;MIEYLAHKFGVENKDILSFIIPISIFLSGILINIFVKGLNNHNQRKLTRSLFKINLIKLIRGVNKQAISYDYLQKQIVIDNDNPRSFSSVSIAAISIFQEIRYEDLYKAYFKGIGNYFAFNKKNRLKAFSNFYSALDFLILNHRKSFDEIKVFEDQLHVLQDKRNEALGEVSRIIEDFRFEIHGEKVAKEIGEYFEKIESLIEDYQDKQDYTNPTNTEDYVQALLFLNRNSIDTLKMLENKKHSVLLNAALLESSLRFINLQNYFNSYNSTIKTLSEMFFSQRNVLIKSYRVLFTSRICFRGTACYN
;
A
#
# COMPACT_ATOMS: atom_id res chain seq x y z
N MET A 1 54.05 -40.49 -32.07
CA MET A 1 53.68 -39.14 -32.57
C MET A 1 54.91 -38.27 -32.82
N ILE A 2 55.82 -38.12 -31.85
CA ILE A 2 57.07 -37.34 -32.04
C ILE A 2 57.96 -37.97 -33.12
N GLU A 3 58.22 -39.28 -33.06
CA GLU A 3 58.98 -40.00 -34.10
C GLU A 3 58.30 -39.93 -35.48
N TYR A 4 56.96 -39.99 -35.52
CA TYR A 4 56.19 -39.84 -36.75
C TYR A 4 56.34 -38.43 -37.35
N LEU A 5 56.33 -37.38 -36.51
CA LEU A 5 56.52 -36.00 -36.95
C LEU A 5 57.98 -35.74 -37.35
N ALA A 6 58.95 -36.30 -36.63
CA ALA A 6 60.37 -36.22 -36.95
C ALA A 6 60.68 -36.86 -38.30
N HIS A 7 60.17 -38.07 -38.51
CA HIS A 7 60.30 -38.77 -39.78
C HIS A 7 59.58 -38.05 -40.93
N LYS A 8 58.43 -37.41 -40.68
CA LYS A 8 57.63 -36.74 -41.71
C LYS A 8 58.18 -35.38 -42.13
N PHE A 9 58.79 -34.63 -41.21
CA PHE A 9 59.33 -33.30 -41.47
C PHE A 9 60.85 -33.28 -41.64
N GLY A 10 61.54 -34.42 -41.48
CA GLY A 10 63.00 -34.53 -41.67
C GLY A 10 63.81 -33.76 -40.62
N VAL A 11 63.25 -33.58 -39.43
CA VAL A 11 63.85 -32.77 -38.35
C VAL A 11 64.20 -33.67 -37.17
N GLU A 12 65.27 -33.35 -36.44
CA GLU A 12 65.64 -34.11 -35.25
C GLU A 12 64.53 -34.06 -34.19
N ASN A 13 64.37 -35.16 -33.44
CA ASN A 13 63.39 -35.26 -32.35
C ASN A 13 63.51 -34.10 -31.34
N LYS A 14 64.72 -33.58 -31.12
CA LYS A 14 65.01 -32.47 -30.20
C LYS A 14 64.38 -31.16 -30.68
N ASP A 15 64.42 -30.88 -31.97
CA ASP A 15 63.84 -29.67 -32.54
C ASP A 15 62.31 -29.73 -32.43
N ILE A 16 61.70 -30.88 -32.71
CA ILE A 16 60.25 -31.07 -32.56
C ILE A 16 59.79 -30.95 -31.10
N LEU A 17 60.56 -31.49 -30.16
CA LEU A 17 60.32 -31.31 -28.72
C LEU A 17 60.39 -29.83 -28.33
N SER A 18 61.34 -29.08 -28.88
CA SER A 18 61.50 -27.64 -28.62
C SER A 18 60.31 -26.80 -29.09
N PHE A 19 59.52 -27.28 -30.07
CA PHE A 19 58.27 -26.65 -30.51
C PHE A 19 57.03 -27.15 -29.76
N ILE A 20 56.91 -28.47 -29.57
CA ILE A 20 55.71 -29.06 -28.96
C ILE A 20 55.60 -28.68 -27.48
N ILE A 21 56.72 -28.65 -26.75
CA ILE A 21 56.71 -28.35 -25.31
C ILE A 21 56.18 -26.93 -25.02
N PRO A 22 56.70 -25.84 -25.65
CA PRO A 22 56.18 -24.49 -25.43
C PRO A 22 54.71 -24.33 -25.85
N ILE A 23 54.29 -24.92 -26.98
CA ILE A 23 52.89 -24.88 -27.42
C ILE A 23 52.00 -25.59 -26.40
N SER A 24 52.43 -26.75 -25.89
CA SER A 24 51.68 -27.50 -24.87
C SER A 24 51.58 -26.72 -23.57
N ILE A 25 52.68 -26.12 -23.09
CA ILE A 25 52.68 -25.27 -21.89
C ILE A 25 51.75 -24.06 -22.07
N PHE A 26 51.79 -23.41 -23.24
CA PHE A 26 50.92 -22.27 -23.55
C PHE A 26 49.44 -22.67 -23.55
N LEU A 27 49.09 -23.76 -24.23
CA LEU A 27 47.72 -24.30 -24.25
C LEU A 27 47.26 -24.73 -22.85
N SER A 28 48.12 -25.40 -22.08
CA SER A 28 47.85 -25.74 -20.68
C SER A 28 47.62 -24.50 -19.83
N GLY A 29 48.42 -23.43 -20.01
CA GLY A 29 48.22 -22.15 -19.34
C GLY A 29 46.85 -21.51 -19.65
N ILE A 30 46.43 -21.54 -20.93
CA ILE A 30 45.09 -21.09 -21.33
C ILE A 30 44.00 -21.93 -20.66
N LEU A 31 44.14 -23.26 -20.70
CA LEU A 31 43.17 -24.18 -20.10
C LEU A 31 43.05 -23.98 -18.58
N ILE A 32 44.17 -23.83 -17.87
CA ILE A 32 44.19 -23.54 -16.43
C ILE A 32 43.47 -22.21 -16.15
N ASN A 33 43.74 -21.16 -16.94
CA ASN A 33 43.08 -19.86 -16.75
C ASN A 33 41.56 -19.94 -16.99
N ILE A 34 41.12 -20.64 -18.05
CA ILE A 34 39.71 -20.89 -18.33
C ILE A 34 39.07 -21.68 -17.17
N PHE A 35 39.76 -22.70 -16.66
CA PHE A 35 39.29 -23.52 -15.56
C PHE A 35 39.13 -22.71 -14.26
N VAL A 36 40.15 -21.95 -13.85
CA VAL A 36 40.12 -21.09 -12.66
C VAL A 36 39.04 -20.02 -12.77
N LYS A 37 38.93 -19.34 -13.92
CA LYS A 37 37.84 -18.40 -14.19
C LYS A 37 36.47 -19.09 -14.14
N GLY A 38 36.38 -20.31 -14.65
CA GLY A 38 35.18 -21.15 -14.60
C GLY A 38 34.72 -21.43 -13.17
N LEU A 39 35.66 -21.82 -12.30
CA LEU A 39 35.44 -22.06 -10.87
C LEU A 39 35.03 -20.79 -10.13
N ASN A 40 35.75 -19.68 -10.31
CA ASN A 40 35.42 -18.40 -9.68
C ASN A 40 34.02 -17.94 -10.09
N ASN A 41 33.70 -17.99 -11.39
CA ASN A 41 32.37 -17.67 -11.90
C ASN A 41 31.30 -18.63 -11.33
N HIS A 42 31.61 -19.92 -11.15
CA HIS A 42 30.67 -20.86 -10.54
C HIS A 42 30.35 -20.49 -9.09
N ASN A 43 31.37 -20.20 -8.29
CA ASN A 43 31.22 -19.80 -6.89
C ASN A 43 30.46 -18.48 -6.75
N GLN A 44 30.80 -17.47 -7.56
CA GLN A 44 30.07 -16.21 -7.59
C GLN A 44 28.58 -16.43 -7.91
N ARG A 45 28.25 -17.19 -8.96
CA ARG A 45 26.85 -17.49 -9.30
C ARG A 45 26.13 -18.21 -8.15
N LYS A 46 26.77 -19.14 -7.46
CA LYS A 46 26.20 -19.85 -6.31
C LYS A 46 25.87 -18.88 -5.17
N LEU A 47 26.80 -17.96 -4.86
CA LEU A 47 26.60 -16.93 -3.85
C LEU A 47 25.47 -15.97 -4.23
N THR A 48 25.44 -15.47 -5.47
CA THR A 48 24.38 -14.59 -5.97
C THR A 48 23.00 -15.24 -5.86
N ARG A 49 22.87 -16.53 -6.24
CA ARG A 49 21.60 -17.28 -6.07
C ARG A 49 21.19 -17.43 -4.61
N SER A 50 22.15 -17.65 -3.72
CA SER A 50 21.89 -17.76 -2.27
C SER A 50 21.39 -16.44 -1.71
N LEU A 51 22.05 -15.33 -2.04
CA LEU A 51 21.64 -13.98 -1.66
C LEU A 51 20.25 -13.65 -2.22
N PHE A 52 19.99 -13.99 -3.50
CA PHE A 52 18.68 -13.83 -4.11
C PHE A 52 17.60 -14.58 -3.32
N LYS A 53 17.86 -15.84 -2.96
CA LYS A 53 16.92 -16.69 -2.22
C LYS A 53 16.52 -16.08 -0.89
N ILE A 54 17.52 -15.68 -0.11
CA ILE A 54 17.32 -15.12 1.24
C ILE A 54 16.53 -13.82 1.16
N ASN A 55 16.91 -12.93 0.25
CA ASN A 55 16.25 -11.63 0.10
C ASN A 55 14.86 -11.75 -0.52
N LEU A 56 14.61 -12.73 -1.39
CA LEU A 56 13.28 -12.96 -1.95
C LEU A 56 12.29 -13.43 -0.87
N ILE A 57 12.74 -14.26 0.07
CA ILE A 57 11.92 -14.64 1.23
C ILE A 57 11.61 -13.41 2.09
N LYS A 58 12.62 -12.56 2.35
CA LYS A 58 12.42 -11.31 3.11
C LYS A 58 11.43 -10.38 2.39
N LEU A 59 11.55 -10.23 1.07
CA LEU A 59 10.64 -9.46 0.23
C LEU A 59 9.21 -9.97 0.36
N ILE A 60 8.98 -11.28 0.15
CA ILE A 60 7.65 -11.88 0.26
C ILE A 60 7.02 -11.62 1.64
N ARG A 61 7.81 -11.72 2.72
CA ARG A 61 7.33 -11.42 4.08
C ARG A 61 6.97 -9.94 4.24
N GLY A 62 7.83 -9.04 3.77
CA GLY A 62 7.59 -7.60 3.84
C GLY A 62 6.34 -7.20 3.07
N VAL A 63 6.18 -7.70 1.84
CA VAL A 63 4.99 -7.46 1.01
C VAL A 63 3.72 -7.99 1.69
N ASN A 64 3.78 -9.19 2.28
CA ASN A 64 2.64 -9.75 3.03
C ASN A 64 2.29 -8.90 4.26
N LYS A 65 3.29 -8.46 5.02
CA LYS A 65 3.05 -7.58 6.18
C LYS A 65 2.43 -6.26 5.74
N GLN A 66 2.93 -5.65 4.66
CA GLN A 66 2.37 -4.41 4.12
C GLN A 66 0.94 -4.59 3.62
N ALA A 67 0.63 -5.71 2.95
CA ALA A 67 -0.74 -6.04 2.54
C ALA A 67 -1.69 -6.15 3.75
N ILE A 68 -1.26 -6.85 4.81
CA ILE A 68 -2.03 -6.94 6.06
C ILE A 68 -2.20 -5.57 6.72
N SER A 69 -1.17 -4.72 6.72
CA SER A 69 -1.30 -3.34 7.23
C SER A 69 -2.35 -2.54 6.47
N TYR A 70 -2.44 -2.66 5.14
CA TYR A 70 -3.49 -2.01 4.37
C TYR A 70 -4.87 -2.60 4.66
N ASP A 71 -5.01 -3.93 4.71
CA ASP A 71 -6.26 -4.60 5.09
C ASP A 71 -6.76 -4.19 6.49
N TYR A 72 -5.83 -3.99 7.43
CA TYR A 72 -6.15 -3.50 8.76
C TYR A 72 -6.55 -2.02 8.75
N LEU A 73 -5.80 -1.17 8.04
CA LEU A 73 -6.14 0.25 7.88
C LEU A 73 -7.52 0.43 7.22
N GLN A 74 -7.82 -0.36 6.18
CA GLN A 74 -9.12 -0.39 5.51
C GLN A 74 -10.27 -0.52 6.52
N LYS A 75 -10.15 -1.44 7.47
CA LYS A 75 -11.19 -1.70 8.49
C LYS A 75 -11.32 -0.57 9.51
N GLN A 76 -10.30 0.28 9.64
CA GLN A 76 -10.33 1.46 10.52
C GLN A 76 -10.90 2.71 9.83
N ILE A 77 -10.95 2.73 8.49
CA ILE A 77 -11.51 3.83 7.69
C ILE A 77 -13.04 3.68 7.67
N VAL A 78 -13.63 4.00 8.81
CA VAL A 78 -15.08 4.09 9.01
C VAL A 78 -15.36 5.46 9.63
N ILE A 79 -16.43 6.11 9.18
CA ILE A 79 -16.78 7.46 9.62
C ILE A 79 -17.09 7.51 11.13
N ASP A 80 -17.71 6.44 11.65
CA ASP A 80 -18.11 6.31 13.07
C ASP A 80 -17.02 5.73 13.97
N ASN A 81 -15.81 5.49 13.44
CA ASN A 81 -14.73 4.93 14.23
C ASN A 81 -13.90 6.04 14.87
N ASP A 82 -14.08 6.20 16.18
CA ASP A 82 -13.37 7.17 17.01
C ASP A 82 -11.99 6.70 17.49
N ASN A 83 -11.64 5.44 17.21
CA ASN A 83 -10.30 4.95 17.56
C ASN A 83 -9.23 5.63 16.71
N PRO A 84 -8.06 5.98 17.30
CA PRO A 84 -6.93 6.49 16.54
C PRO A 84 -6.59 5.54 15.39
N ARG A 85 -6.62 6.06 14.16
CA ARG A 85 -6.22 5.30 12.98
C ARG A 85 -4.71 5.10 13.05
N SER A 86 -4.28 3.85 13.11
CA SER A 86 -2.87 3.52 13.27
C SER A 86 -2.38 2.83 12.00
N PHE A 87 -1.82 3.61 11.08
CA PHE A 87 -1.14 3.02 9.94
C PHE A 87 0.31 2.70 10.29
N SER A 88 0.60 1.41 10.47
CA SER A 88 1.97 0.94 10.64
C SER A 88 2.65 0.75 9.29
N SER A 89 3.43 1.75 8.87
CA SER A 89 4.29 1.65 7.67
C SER A 89 5.26 0.48 7.82
N VAL A 90 5.27 -0.46 6.86
CA VAL A 90 6.19 -1.60 6.91
C VAL A 90 7.37 -1.32 5.99
N SER A 91 8.55 -1.11 6.56
CA SER A 91 9.77 -1.04 5.76
C SER A 91 10.07 -2.38 5.10
N ILE A 92 10.20 -2.38 3.77
CA ILE A 92 10.59 -3.56 2.97
C ILE A 92 12.03 -3.40 2.48
N ALA A 93 12.99 -3.53 3.40
CA ALA A 93 14.43 -3.37 3.10
C ALA A 93 14.93 -4.22 1.91
N ALA A 94 14.32 -5.39 1.66
CA ALA A 94 14.67 -6.25 0.54
C ALA A 94 14.52 -5.58 -0.84
N ILE A 95 13.67 -4.56 -0.98
CA ILE A 95 13.55 -3.78 -2.23
C ILE A 95 14.87 -3.10 -2.57
N SER A 96 15.46 -2.38 -1.61
CA SER A 96 16.75 -1.69 -1.80
C SER A 96 17.88 -2.66 -2.16
N ILE A 97 17.92 -3.82 -1.49
CA ILE A 97 18.92 -4.86 -1.78
C ILE A 97 18.77 -5.36 -3.23
N PHE A 98 17.55 -5.53 -3.75
CA PHE A 98 17.36 -5.94 -5.14
C PHE A 98 17.66 -4.83 -6.16
N GLN A 99 17.61 -3.56 -5.78
CA GLN A 99 18.09 -2.48 -6.64
C GLN A 99 19.62 -2.50 -6.76
N GLU A 100 20.32 -2.86 -5.69
CA GLU A 100 21.78 -3.04 -5.70
C GLU A 100 22.21 -4.31 -6.44
N ILE A 101 21.46 -5.41 -6.28
CA ILE A 101 21.70 -6.63 -7.05
C ILE A 101 21.20 -6.42 -8.48
N ARG A 102 22.12 -6.04 -9.37
CA ARG A 102 21.79 -5.76 -10.78
C ARG A 102 21.10 -6.94 -11.45
N TYR A 103 20.11 -6.63 -12.31
CA TYR A 103 19.43 -7.60 -13.18
C TYR A 103 20.39 -8.53 -13.91
N GLU A 104 21.45 -7.95 -14.46
CA GLU A 104 22.46 -8.67 -15.24
C GLU A 104 23.16 -9.76 -14.43
N ASP A 105 23.49 -9.48 -13.17
CA ASP A 105 24.21 -10.42 -12.29
C ASP A 105 23.33 -11.60 -11.92
N LEU A 106 22.06 -11.33 -11.62
CA LEU A 106 21.07 -12.38 -11.39
C LEU A 106 20.80 -13.19 -12.66
N TYR A 107 20.66 -12.55 -13.80
CA TYR A 107 20.47 -13.25 -15.07
C TYR A 107 21.65 -14.18 -15.38
N LYS A 108 22.89 -13.68 -15.23
CA LYS A 108 24.12 -14.49 -15.37
C LYS A 108 24.13 -15.65 -14.37
N ALA A 109 23.73 -15.40 -13.13
CA ALA A 109 23.65 -16.43 -12.11
C ALA A 109 22.68 -17.56 -12.46
N TYR A 110 21.49 -17.26 -12.99
CA TYR A 110 20.45 -18.26 -13.24
C TYR A 110 20.51 -18.91 -14.63
N PHE A 111 21.01 -18.20 -15.65
CA PHE A 111 20.85 -18.63 -17.04
C PHE A 111 22.14 -18.77 -17.84
N LYS A 112 23.29 -18.29 -17.34
CA LYS A 112 24.59 -18.47 -18.00
C LYS A 112 25.46 -19.53 -17.32
N GLY A 113 26.36 -20.17 -18.08
CA GLY A 113 27.29 -21.19 -17.62
C GLY A 113 26.85 -22.62 -17.94
N ILE A 114 27.82 -23.54 -17.98
CA ILE A 114 27.66 -24.93 -18.45
C ILE A 114 26.53 -25.67 -17.71
N GLY A 115 26.49 -25.57 -16.36
CA GLY A 115 25.45 -26.22 -15.56
C GLY A 115 24.03 -25.67 -15.75
N ASN A 116 23.85 -24.51 -16.39
CA ASN A 116 22.54 -23.95 -16.71
C ASN A 116 22.14 -24.19 -18.18
N TYR A 117 23.07 -24.60 -19.04
CA TYR A 117 22.82 -24.84 -20.45
C TYR A 117 21.87 -26.04 -20.64
N PHE A 118 22.03 -27.08 -19.81
CA PHE A 118 21.23 -28.30 -19.81
C PHE A 118 20.05 -28.29 -18.82
N ALA A 119 19.67 -27.12 -18.30
CA ALA A 119 18.59 -27.05 -17.31
C ALA A 119 17.23 -27.34 -17.95
N PHE A 120 16.58 -28.44 -17.53
CA PHE A 120 15.17 -28.69 -17.78
C PHE A 120 14.33 -27.50 -17.26
N ASN A 121 13.30 -27.10 -18.02
CA ASN A 121 12.40 -25.97 -17.72
C ASN A 121 12.97 -24.54 -17.83
N LYS A 122 14.01 -24.32 -18.65
CA LYS A 122 14.60 -22.98 -18.89
C LYS A 122 13.55 -21.89 -19.21
N LYS A 123 12.56 -22.20 -20.07
CA LYS A 123 11.47 -21.26 -20.44
C LYS A 123 10.63 -20.84 -19.22
N ASN A 124 10.22 -21.79 -18.38
CA ASN A 124 9.42 -21.50 -17.19
C ASN A 124 10.22 -20.71 -16.16
N ARG A 125 11.52 -21.03 -15.98
CA ARG A 125 12.41 -20.28 -15.09
C ARG A 125 12.61 -18.85 -15.57
N LEU A 126 12.76 -18.64 -16.88
CA LEU A 126 12.87 -17.30 -17.45
C LEU A 126 11.58 -16.49 -17.24
N LYS A 127 10.40 -17.11 -17.45
CA LYS A 127 9.11 -16.47 -17.16
C LYS A 127 8.97 -16.10 -15.68
N ALA A 128 9.32 -17.01 -14.77
CA ALA A 128 9.33 -16.73 -13.33
C ALA A 128 10.29 -15.59 -12.95
N PHE A 129 11.46 -15.54 -13.58
CA PHE A 129 12.42 -14.46 -13.39
C PHE A 129 11.88 -13.11 -13.88
N SER A 130 11.24 -13.08 -15.05
CA SER A 130 10.57 -11.89 -15.57
C SER A 130 9.45 -11.42 -14.65
N ASN A 131 8.59 -12.34 -14.20
CA ASN A 131 7.50 -12.03 -13.28
C ASN A 131 8.00 -11.47 -11.95
N PHE A 132 9.13 -11.99 -11.44
CA PHE A 132 9.78 -11.43 -10.24
C PHE A 132 10.16 -9.96 -10.46
N TYR A 133 10.80 -9.62 -11.58
CA TYR A 133 11.19 -8.23 -11.86
C TYR A 133 9.99 -7.32 -12.06
N SER A 134 8.97 -7.76 -12.80
CA SER A 134 7.74 -6.97 -12.93
C SER A 134 7.07 -6.72 -11.57
N ALA A 135 7.07 -7.71 -10.68
CA ALA A 135 6.57 -7.54 -9.32
C ALA A 135 7.46 -6.59 -8.49
N LEU A 136 8.78 -6.66 -8.65
CA LEU A 136 9.71 -5.77 -7.97
C LEU A 136 9.52 -4.31 -8.42
N ASP A 137 9.40 -4.06 -9.72
CA ASP A 137 9.17 -2.72 -10.29
C ASP A 137 7.86 -2.14 -9.77
N PHE A 138 6.79 -2.95 -9.76
CA PHE A 138 5.53 -2.57 -9.14
C PHE A 138 5.72 -2.14 -7.68
N LEU A 139 6.44 -2.95 -6.89
CA LEU A 139 6.65 -2.67 -5.47
C LEU A 139 7.49 -1.40 -5.27
N ILE A 140 8.52 -1.16 -6.09
CA ILE A 140 9.33 0.07 -6.01
C ILE A 140 8.46 1.31 -6.20
N LEU A 141 7.59 1.30 -7.22
CA LEU A 141 6.72 2.42 -7.55
C LEU A 141 5.63 2.64 -6.48
N ASN A 142 4.91 1.58 -6.14
CA ASN A 142 3.73 1.69 -5.29
C ASN A 142 4.07 1.78 -3.81
N HIS A 143 5.18 1.20 -3.36
CA HIS A 143 5.56 1.27 -1.95
C HIS A 143 5.80 2.71 -1.50
N ARG A 144 6.47 3.54 -2.31
CA ARG A 144 6.66 4.96 -1.96
C ARG A 144 5.38 5.78 -2.14
N LYS A 145 4.76 5.67 -3.32
CA LYS A 145 3.59 6.47 -3.69
C LYS A 145 2.42 6.30 -2.71
N SER A 146 2.16 5.08 -2.25
CA SER A 146 1.06 4.81 -1.32
C SER A 146 1.25 5.45 0.06
N PHE A 147 2.49 5.69 0.52
CA PHE A 147 2.70 6.44 1.77
C PHE A 147 2.32 7.90 1.62
N ASP A 148 2.72 8.52 0.52
CA ASP A 148 2.40 9.90 0.22
C ASP A 148 0.88 10.08 0.05
N GLU A 149 0.22 9.13 -0.62
CA GLU A 149 -1.25 9.12 -0.78
C GLU A 149 -1.98 8.98 0.56
N ILE A 150 -1.44 8.20 1.51
CA ILE A 150 -2.03 8.07 2.84
C ILE A 150 -1.95 9.38 3.61
N LYS A 151 -0.81 10.06 3.55
CA LYS A 151 -0.63 11.35 4.23
C LYS A 151 -1.58 12.41 3.66
N VAL A 152 -1.68 12.50 2.33
CA VAL A 152 -2.62 13.41 1.66
C VAL A 152 -4.05 13.15 2.12
N PHE A 153 -4.41 11.87 2.36
CA PHE A 153 -5.72 11.54 2.90
C PHE A 153 -5.94 12.06 4.31
N GLU A 154 -4.98 11.84 5.22
CA GLU A 154 -5.08 12.31 6.60
C GLU A 154 -5.23 13.84 6.65
N ASP A 155 -4.42 14.57 5.87
CA ASP A 155 -4.49 16.03 5.78
C ASP A 155 -5.86 16.51 5.28
N GLN A 156 -6.37 15.91 4.20
CA GLN A 156 -7.66 16.28 3.64
C GLN A 156 -8.84 15.89 4.54
N LEU A 157 -8.71 14.81 5.30
CA LEU A 157 -9.70 14.39 6.28
C LEU A 157 -9.83 15.43 7.40
N HIS A 158 -8.72 15.92 7.93
CA HIS A 158 -8.71 17.00 8.93
C HIS A 158 -9.45 18.24 8.39
N VAL A 159 -9.13 18.66 7.15
CA VAL A 159 -9.82 19.81 6.52
C VAL A 159 -11.32 19.61 6.41
N LEU A 160 -11.79 18.39 6.07
CA LEU A 160 -13.23 18.10 5.97
C LEU A 160 -13.91 18.07 7.34
N GLN A 161 -13.23 17.53 8.35
CA GLN A 161 -13.72 17.53 9.73
C GLN A 161 -13.83 18.95 10.29
N ASP A 162 -12.82 19.80 10.07
CA ASP A 162 -12.84 21.20 10.52
C ASP A 162 -14.00 21.97 9.90
N LYS A 163 -14.22 21.82 8.58
CA LYS A 163 -15.36 22.46 7.88
C LYS A 163 -16.71 21.99 8.40
N ARG A 164 -16.84 20.70 8.74
CA ARG A 164 -18.06 20.16 9.35
C ARG A 164 -18.27 20.77 10.73
N ASN A 165 -17.22 20.82 11.56
CA ASN A 165 -17.29 21.36 12.90
C ASN A 165 -17.60 22.87 12.89
N GLU A 166 -17.06 23.62 11.93
CA GLU A 166 -17.38 25.03 11.71
C GLU A 166 -18.86 25.22 11.37
N ALA A 167 -19.40 24.41 10.45
CA ALA A 167 -20.82 24.46 10.08
C ALA A 167 -21.74 24.11 11.27
N LEU A 168 -21.38 23.10 12.07
CA LEU A 168 -22.10 22.76 13.30
C LEU A 168 -22.02 23.87 14.35
N GLY A 169 -20.84 24.50 14.51
CA GLY A 169 -20.66 25.64 15.39
C GLY A 169 -21.56 26.82 15.01
N GLU A 170 -21.75 27.06 13.71
CA GLU A 170 -22.68 28.09 13.23
C GLU A 170 -24.14 27.74 13.53
N VAL A 171 -24.54 26.47 13.40
CA VAL A 171 -25.88 26.00 13.82
C VAL A 171 -26.09 26.27 15.31
N SER A 172 -25.15 25.86 16.16
CA SER A 172 -25.23 26.11 17.61
C SER A 172 -25.31 27.60 17.92
N ARG A 173 -24.48 28.42 17.28
CA ARG A 173 -24.48 29.88 17.47
C ARG A 173 -25.84 30.50 17.14
N ILE A 174 -26.45 30.11 16.03
CA ILE A 174 -27.76 30.65 15.63
C ILE A 174 -28.86 30.21 16.59
N ILE A 175 -28.83 28.96 17.08
CA ILE A 175 -29.78 28.47 18.09
C ILE A 175 -29.62 29.26 19.40
N GLU A 176 -28.39 29.52 19.85
CA GLU A 176 -28.13 30.35 21.03
C GLU A 176 -28.60 31.80 20.84
N ASP A 177 -28.35 32.40 19.68
CA ASP A 177 -28.84 33.76 19.36
C ASP A 177 -30.37 33.81 19.49
N PHE A 178 -31.08 32.78 19.02
CA PHE A 178 -32.53 32.66 19.21
C PHE A 178 -32.94 32.51 20.68
N ARG A 179 -32.22 31.68 21.46
CA ARG A 179 -32.48 31.51 22.90
C ARG A 179 -32.37 32.85 23.62
N PHE A 180 -31.35 33.66 23.32
CA PHE A 180 -31.15 34.98 23.91
C PHE A 180 -32.23 35.98 23.51
N GLU A 181 -32.63 36.03 22.24
CA GLU A 181 -33.68 36.95 21.76
C GLU A 181 -35.03 36.69 22.43
N ILE A 182 -35.35 35.43 22.76
CA ILE A 182 -36.66 35.03 23.29
C ILE A 182 -36.69 35.02 24.82
N HIS A 183 -35.53 35.01 25.46
CA HIS A 183 -35.45 34.91 26.92
C HIS A 183 -36.08 36.12 27.61
N GLY A 184 -37.18 35.87 28.34
CA GLY A 184 -37.90 36.90 29.09
C GLY A 184 -38.93 37.69 28.27
N GLU A 185 -39.10 37.39 26.98
CA GLU A 185 -40.13 38.01 26.14
C GLU A 185 -41.45 37.21 26.15
N LYS A 186 -42.58 37.91 26.01
CA LYS A 186 -43.87 37.27 25.75
C LYS A 186 -43.96 36.92 24.26
N VAL A 187 -43.58 35.69 23.90
CA VAL A 187 -43.72 35.16 22.54
C VAL A 187 -45.09 34.53 22.30
N ALA A 188 -45.48 34.42 21.02
CA ALA A 188 -46.67 33.67 20.62
C ALA A 188 -46.53 32.18 21.01
N LYS A 189 -47.65 31.52 21.33
CA LYS A 189 -47.66 30.14 21.81
C LYS A 189 -46.98 29.19 20.83
N GLU A 190 -47.22 29.38 19.54
CA GLU A 190 -46.67 28.59 18.44
C GLU A 190 -45.15 28.68 18.36
N ILE A 191 -44.59 29.86 18.69
CA ILE A 191 -43.14 30.09 18.73
C ILE A 191 -42.55 29.36 19.94
N GLY A 192 -43.17 29.47 21.12
CA GLY A 192 -42.75 28.74 22.32
C GLY A 192 -42.74 27.22 22.11
N GLU A 193 -43.81 26.65 21.54
CA GLU A 193 -43.90 25.22 21.22
C GLU A 193 -42.85 24.76 20.20
N TYR A 194 -42.41 25.63 19.30
CA TYR A 194 -41.32 25.33 18.36
C TYR A 194 -39.97 25.28 19.07
N PHE A 195 -39.68 26.22 19.97
CA PHE A 195 -38.43 26.23 20.73
C PHE A 195 -38.34 25.06 21.72
N GLU A 196 -39.43 24.71 22.41
CA GLU A 196 -39.47 23.52 23.27
C GLU A 196 -39.11 22.25 22.50
N LYS A 197 -39.51 22.14 21.22
CA LYS A 197 -39.11 21.02 20.36
C LYS A 197 -37.63 21.06 19.97
N ILE A 198 -37.05 22.24 19.74
CA ILE A 198 -35.60 22.37 19.53
C ILE A 198 -34.84 21.93 20.78
N GLU A 199 -35.26 22.39 21.96
CA GLU A 199 -34.65 22.01 23.24
C GLU A 199 -34.70 20.50 23.45
N SER A 200 -35.87 19.89 23.25
CA SER A 200 -36.03 18.43 23.34
C SER A 200 -35.10 17.69 22.38
N LEU A 201 -34.92 18.18 21.14
CA LEU A 201 -33.99 17.55 20.19
C LEU A 201 -32.51 17.69 20.63
N ILE A 202 -32.16 18.78 21.31
CA ILE A 202 -30.81 18.99 21.84
C ILE A 202 -30.55 18.08 23.03
N GLU A 203 -31.50 17.97 23.95
CA GLU A 203 -31.45 17.04 25.09
C GLU A 203 -31.33 15.60 24.61
N ASP A 204 -32.21 15.17 23.71
CA ASP A 204 -32.20 13.82 23.10
C ASP A 204 -30.86 13.52 22.41
N TYR A 205 -30.24 14.52 21.79
CA TYR A 205 -28.93 14.40 21.16
C TYR A 205 -27.82 14.24 22.20
N GLN A 206 -27.80 15.09 23.24
CA GLN A 206 -26.78 15.10 24.29
C GLN A 206 -26.82 13.85 25.18
N ASP A 207 -28.00 13.25 25.34
CA ASP A 207 -28.19 12.02 26.12
C ASP A 207 -27.66 10.76 25.41
N LYS A 208 -27.29 10.85 24.12
CA LYS A 208 -26.66 9.73 23.41
C LYS A 208 -25.26 9.45 23.96
N GLN A 209 -24.96 8.17 24.19
CA GLN A 209 -23.67 7.69 24.75
C GLN A 209 -22.43 8.17 23.98
N ASP A 210 -22.57 8.47 22.69
CA ASP A 210 -21.53 9.03 21.83
C ASP A 210 -22.14 10.09 20.91
N TYR A 211 -22.68 11.15 21.51
CA TYR A 211 -23.32 12.24 20.77
C TYR A 211 -22.35 12.93 19.79
N THR A 212 -21.04 12.94 20.08
CA THR A 212 -20.00 13.49 19.20
C THR A 212 -19.78 12.72 17.90
N ASN A 213 -20.29 11.48 17.83
CA ASN A 213 -20.20 10.65 16.65
C ASN A 213 -20.77 11.35 15.40
N PRO A 214 -20.10 11.26 14.24
CA PRO A 214 -20.56 11.90 13.03
C PRO A 214 -21.99 11.56 12.62
N THR A 215 -22.39 10.29 12.69
CA THR A 215 -23.73 9.82 12.30
C THR A 215 -24.78 10.29 13.30
N ASN A 216 -24.52 10.20 14.62
CA ASN A 216 -25.46 10.69 15.62
C ASN A 216 -25.72 12.19 15.50
N THR A 217 -24.68 12.95 15.15
CA THR A 217 -24.80 14.39 14.89
C THR A 217 -25.62 14.66 13.63
N GLU A 218 -25.43 13.87 12.57
CA GLU A 218 -26.23 14.01 11.34
C GLU A 218 -27.71 13.71 11.61
N ASP A 219 -28.03 12.68 12.40
CA ASP A 219 -29.41 12.39 12.79
C ASP A 219 -30.07 13.58 13.49
N TYR A 220 -29.34 14.25 14.38
CA TYR A 220 -29.78 15.48 15.04
C TYR A 220 -30.01 16.63 14.05
N VAL A 221 -29.06 16.85 13.12
CA VAL A 221 -29.20 17.86 12.07
C VAL A 221 -30.42 17.59 11.18
N GLN A 222 -30.66 16.32 10.82
CA GLN A 222 -31.84 15.92 10.03
C GLN A 222 -33.14 16.14 10.80
N ALA A 223 -33.16 15.86 12.11
CA ALA A 223 -34.32 16.10 12.95
C ALA A 223 -34.67 17.60 13.01
N LEU A 224 -33.67 18.48 13.14
CA LEU A 224 -33.85 19.93 13.08
C LEU A 224 -34.35 20.41 11.71
N LEU A 225 -33.78 19.88 10.62
CA LEU A 225 -34.26 20.19 9.26
C LEU A 225 -35.73 19.77 9.07
N PHE A 226 -36.12 18.61 9.58
CA PHE A 226 -37.49 18.13 9.53
C PHE A 226 -38.44 19.02 10.35
N LEU A 227 -38.04 19.39 11.57
CA LEU A 227 -38.79 20.32 12.41
C LEU A 227 -39.00 21.66 11.69
N ASN A 228 -37.94 22.23 11.11
CA ASN A 228 -38.02 23.51 10.40
C ASN A 228 -38.94 23.46 9.18
N ARG A 229 -38.96 22.34 8.46
CA ARG A 229 -39.87 22.13 7.33
C ARG A 229 -41.34 22.05 7.76
N ASN A 230 -41.61 21.46 8.92
CA ASN A 230 -42.98 21.33 9.43
C ASN A 230 -43.47 22.58 10.16
N SER A 231 -42.56 23.47 10.54
CA SER A 231 -42.86 24.72 11.26
C SER A 231 -42.71 25.96 10.38
N ILE A 232 -42.83 25.83 9.05
CA ILE A 232 -42.67 26.94 8.09
C ILE A 232 -43.53 28.16 8.46
N ASP A 233 -44.78 27.95 8.87
CA ASP A 233 -45.68 29.08 9.18
C ASP A 233 -45.30 29.76 10.50
N THR A 234 -44.90 28.99 11.52
CA THR A 234 -44.30 29.53 12.76
C THR A 234 -43.02 30.32 12.47
N LEU A 235 -42.16 29.81 11.58
CA LEU A 235 -40.93 30.46 11.16
C LEU A 235 -41.19 31.76 10.37
N LYS A 236 -42.31 31.85 9.63
CA LYS A 236 -42.73 33.11 8.99
C LYS A 236 -43.21 34.15 10.00
N MET A 237 -43.79 33.72 11.13
CA MET A 237 -44.23 34.63 12.20
C MET A 237 -43.04 35.24 12.96
N LEU A 238 -41.91 34.54 13.01
CA LEU A 238 -40.62 35.02 13.53
C LEU A 238 -39.96 36.04 12.58
N GLU A 239 -40.64 37.12 12.19
CA GLU A 239 -40.22 38.09 11.16
C GLU A 239 -38.85 38.80 11.35
N ASN A 240 -38.02 38.40 12.31
CA ASN A 240 -36.55 38.47 12.23
C ASN A 240 -36.00 37.47 11.18
N LYS A 241 -36.41 37.64 9.90
CA LYS A 241 -36.17 36.79 8.70
C LYS A 241 -34.75 36.25 8.50
N LYS A 242 -33.74 36.84 9.14
CA LYS A 242 -32.35 36.45 8.98
C LYS A 242 -32.08 35.11 9.66
N HIS A 243 -32.47 34.92 10.92
CA HIS A 243 -32.01 33.78 11.71
C HIS A 243 -32.63 32.43 11.29
N SER A 244 -33.90 32.37 10.89
CA SER A 244 -34.52 31.11 10.44
C SER A 244 -33.97 30.63 9.09
N VAL A 245 -33.78 31.58 8.15
CA VAL A 245 -33.16 31.30 6.86
C VAL A 245 -31.69 30.91 7.05
N LEU A 246 -30.98 31.62 7.95
CA LEU A 246 -29.61 31.28 8.31
C LEU A 246 -29.51 29.90 8.97
N LEU A 247 -30.42 29.55 9.88
CA LEU A 247 -30.43 28.25 10.56
C LEU A 247 -30.63 27.12 9.55
N ASN A 248 -31.63 27.25 8.67
CA ASN A 248 -31.84 26.26 7.60
C ASN A 248 -30.65 26.17 6.65
N ALA A 249 -30.04 27.30 6.29
CA ALA A 249 -28.84 27.31 5.46
C ALA A 249 -27.65 26.61 6.15
N ALA A 250 -27.41 26.91 7.44
CA ALA A 250 -26.35 26.31 8.22
C ALA A 250 -26.55 24.80 8.43
N LEU A 251 -27.79 24.36 8.68
CA LEU A 251 -28.14 22.95 8.81
C LEU A 251 -27.93 22.18 7.49
N LEU A 252 -28.37 22.76 6.36
CA LEU A 252 -28.14 22.18 5.03
C LEU A 252 -26.65 22.11 4.70
N GLU A 253 -25.89 23.16 5.03
CA GLU A 253 -24.45 23.20 4.85
C GLU A 253 -23.78 22.11 5.70
N SER A 254 -24.15 21.97 6.97
CA SER A 254 -23.64 20.90 7.85
C SER A 254 -23.89 19.51 7.28
N SER A 255 -25.12 19.24 6.83
CA SER A 255 -25.48 17.96 6.21
C SER A 255 -24.69 17.70 4.92
N LEU A 256 -24.49 18.73 4.10
CA LEU A 256 -23.64 18.64 2.90
C LEU A 256 -22.19 18.32 3.27
N ARG A 257 -21.65 18.92 4.33
CA ARG A 257 -20.29 18.61 4.83
C ARG A 257 -20.19 17.17 5.34
N PHE A 258 -21.21 16.65 6.03
CA PHE A 258 -21.27 15.24 6.43
C PHE A 258 -21.28 14.30 5.22
N ILE A 259 -22.11 14.55 4.21
CA ILE A 259 -22.15 13.75 2.97
C ILE A 259 -20.78 13.75 2.27
N ASN A 260 -20.13 14.91 2.17
CA ASN A 260 -18.79 15.01 1.59
C ASN A 260 -17.76 14.19 2.37
N LEU A 261 -17.80 14.26 3.71
CA LEU A 261 -16.96 13.47 4.58
C LEU A 261 -17.19 11.96 4.36
N GLN A 262 -18.46 11.52 4.34
CA GLN A 262 -18.82 10.12 4.11
C GLN A 262 -18.36 9.60 2.74
N ASN A 263 -18.56 10.39 1.69
CA ASN A 263 -18.07 10.07 0.35
C ASN A 263 -16.55 9.95 0.31
N TYR A 264 -15.85 10.82 1.04
CA TYR A 264 -14.40 10.78 1.16
C TYR A 264 -13.92 9.50 1.86
N PHE A 265 -14.53 9.13 2.99
CA PHE A 265 -14.27 7.85 3.66
C PHE A 265 -14.48 6.65 2.73
N ASN A 266 -15.61 6.61 2.03
CA ASN A 266 -15.95 5.50 1.13
C ASN A 266 -14.94 5.36 -0.03
N SER A 267 -14.60 6.48 -0.67
CA SER A 267 -13.62 6.51 -1.77
C SER A 267 -12.24 6.02 -1.31
N TYR A 268 -11.80 6.49 -0.15
CA TYR A 268 -10.50 6.13 0.36
C TYR A 268 -10.44 4.68 0.87
N ASN A 269 -11.49 4.22 1.54
CA ASN A 269 -11.64 2.82 1.95
C ASN A 269 -11.50 1.87 0.74
N SER A 270 -12.17 2.20 -0.38
CA SER A 270 -12.01 1.46 -1.64
C SER A 270 -10.57 1.48 -2.16
N THR A 271 -9.90 2.62 -2.08
CA THR A 271 -8.50 2.78 -2.55
C THR A 271 -7.54 1.92 -1.73
N ILE A 272 -7.63 1.95 -0.41
CA ILE A 272 -6.81 1.13 0.49
C ILE A 272 -7.11 -0.36 0.30
N LYS A 273 -8.37 -0.74 0.08
CA LYS A 273 -8.74 -2.11 -0.27
C LYS A 273 -8.03 -2.57 -1.55
N THR A 274 -8.09 -1.77 -2.61
CA THR A 274 -7.39 -2.08 -3.87
C THR A 274 -5.89 -2.22 -3.66
N LEU A 275 -5.26 -1.34 -2.87
CA LEU A 275 -3.83 -1.47 -2.54
C LEU A 275 -3.53 -2.78 -1.81
N SER A 276 -4.34 -3.16 -0.83
CA SER A 276 -4.22 -4.44 -0.12
C SER A 276 -4.25 -5.63 -1.09
N GLU A 277 -5.25 -5.67 -1.97
CA GLU A 277 -5.43 -6.72 -2.98
C GLU A 277 -4.25 -6.79 -3.96
N MET A 278 -3.76 -5.63 -4.42
CA MET A 278 -2.60 -5.55 -5.30
C MET A 278 -1.34 -6.11 -4.64
N PHE A 279 -1.07 -5.75 -3.37
CA PHE A 279 0.08 -6.29 -2.64
C PHE A 279 -0.05 -7.79 -2.38
N PHE A 280 -1.25 -8.30 -2.05
CA PHE A 280 -1.48 -9.75 -1.97
C PHE A 280 -1.26 -10.46 -3.30
N SER A 281 -1.69 -9.86 -4.41
CA SER A 281 -1.44 -10.38 -5.76
C SER A 281 0.06 -10.47 -6.06
N GLN A 282 0.83 -9.40 -5.80
CA GLN A 282 2.27 -9.40 -6.01
C GLN A 282 2.98 -10.42 -5.13
N ARG A 283 2.58 -10.56 -3.86
CA ARG A 283 3.07 -11.61 -2.98
C ARG A 283 2.92 -13.00 -3.60
N ASN A 284 1.75 -13.29 -4.18
CA ASN A 284 1.49 -14.58 -4.82
C ASN A 284 2.36 -14.79 -6.08
N VAL A 285 2.57 -13.74 -6.88
CA VAL A 285 3.50 -13.76 -8.02
C VAL A 285 4.93 -14.08 -7.56
N LEU A 286 5.39 -13.44 -6.48
CA LEU A 286 6.72 -13.67 -5.90
C LEU A 286 6.87 -15.10 -5.35
N ILE A 287 5.86 -15.62 -4.65
CA ILE A 287 5.82 -17.01 -4.16
C ILE A 287 5.93 -18.01 -5.32
N LYS A 288 5.13 -17.81 -6.37
CA LYS A 288 5.16 -18.65 -7.57
C LYS A 288 6.52 -18.60 -8.25
N SER A 289 7.09 -17.40 -8.37
CA SER A 289 8.41 -17.19 -8.97
C SER A 289 9.51 -17.88 -8.17
N TYR A 290 9.48 -17.76 -6.83
CA TYR A 290 10.39 -18.46 -5.93
C TYR A 290 10.35 -19.97 -6.15
N ARG A 291 9.16 -20.58 -6.19
CA ARG A 291 9.02 -22.04 -6.35
C ARG A 291 9.63 -22.53 -7.65
N VAL A 292 9.37 -21.83 -8.75
CA VAL A 292 9.91 -22.20 -10.07
C VAL A 292 11.43 -22.02 -10.13
N LEU A 293 11.98 -20.99 -9.47
CA LEU A 293 13.41 -20.70 -9.51
C LEU A 293 14.25 -21.61 -8.60
N PHE A 294 13.65 -22.10 -7.51
CA PHE A 294 14.37 -22.82 -6.44
C PHE A 294 13.88 -24.24 -6.15
N THR A 295 12.85 -24.73 -6.87
CA THR A 295 12.28 -26.09 -6.71
C THR A 295 12.13 -26.51 -5.24
N SER A 296 11.74 -25.57 -4.38
CA SER A 296 11.67 -25.78 -2.94
C SER A 296 10.41 -25.15 -2.36
N ARG A 297 9.86 -25.78 -1.32
CA ARG A 297 8.76 -25.22 -0.53
C ARG A 297 9.26 -23.99 0.23
N ILE A 298 8.39 -23.00 0.37
CA ILE A 298 8.61 -21.89 1.28
C ILE A 298 8.00 -22.30 2.62
N CYS A 299 8.84 -22.42 3.64
CA CYS A 299 8.38 -22.56 5.01
C CYS A 299 8.75 -21.29 5.78
N PHE A 300 7.74 -20.69 6.40
CA PHE A 300 7.90 -19.56 7.30
C PHE A 300 7.94 -20.13 8.72
N ARG A 301 8.96 -19.79 9.53
CA ARG A 301 9.00 -20.23 10.94
C ARG A 301 7.71 -19.74 11.62
N GLY A 302 6.91 -20.67 12.15
CA GLY A 302 5.64 -20.39 12.84
C GLY A 302 4.37 -20.34 11.98
N THR A 303 4.42 -20.64 10.68
CA THR A 303 3.22 -20.73 9.81
C THR A 303 3.31 -21.90 8.83
N ALA A 304 2.16 -22.34 8.30
CA ALA A 304 2.05 -23.48 7.38
C ALA A 304 2.99 -23.35 6.17
N CYS A 305 3.66 -24.45 5.81
CA CYS A 305 4.43 -24.51 4.57
C CYS A 305 3.47 -24.43 3.37
N TYR A 306 3.67 -23.45 2.50
CA TYR A 306 2.83 -23.31 1.32
C TYR A 306 3.27 -24.34 0.25
N ASN A 307 2.41 -25.33 -0.03
CA ASN A 307 2.57 -26.31 -1.12
C ASN A 307 2.51 -25.66 -2.49
#